data_AF-A0A149PDG2-F1
#
_entry.id   AF-A0A149PDG2-F1
#
_cell.length_a   1.000
_cell.length_b   1.000
_cell.length_c   1.000
_cell.angle_alpha   90.00
_cell.angle_beta   90.00
_cell.angle_gamma   90.00
#
_symmetry.space_group_name_H-M   'P 1'
#
loop_
_entity.id
_entity.type
_entity.pdbx_description
1 polymer ?
#
loop_
_entity_poly.entity_id
_entity_poly.type
_entity_poly.pdbx_seq_one_letter_code
_entity_poly.pdbx_strand_id
1 'polypeptide(L)'
;MRVGKPVKALPQPSCDYCGSRALLARYGDEAYPYRGDQGPLWICSACQAWIGVYARSKHNLPLGRLADATLREAKSRLHDALEPLVAGKVRRDGVNAFEARAKAIRWVATELGFDPVPASIHAFTPEQCEQALRYVEAFIEARRAR
;
A
#
# COMPACT_ATOMS: atom_id res chain seq x y z
N MET A 1 -28.13 5.98 -35.48
CA MET A 1 -26.69 5.97 -35.16
C MET A 1 -26.54 5.66 -33.68
N ARG A 2 -25.96 4.52 -33.29
CA ARG A 2 -25.68 4.25 -31.86
C ARG A 2 -24.42 5.04 -31.50
N VAL A 3 -24.58 6.16 -30.81
CA VAL A 3 -23.45 6.85 -30.18
C VAL A 3 -22.87 5.89 -29.16
N GLY A 4 -21.65 5.40 -29.42
CA GLY A 4 -20.97 4.50 -28.49
C GLY A 4 -20.86 5.16 -27.12
N LYS A 5 -21.15 4.41 -26.04
CA LYS A 5 -20.93 4.89 -24.68
C LYS A 5 -19.49 5.42 -24.57
N PRO A 6 -19.27 6.62 -24.02
CA PRO A 6 -17.93 7.17 -23.87
C PRO A 6 -17.07 6.18 -23.08
N VAL A 7 -15.90 5.84 -23.65
CA VAL A 7 -14.92 4.99 -22.97
C VAL A 7 -14.52 5.70 -21.69
N LYS A 8 -14.88 5.13 -20.54
CA LYS A 8 -14.53 5.68 -19.23
C LYS A 8 -13.01 5.77 -19.17
N ALA A 9 -12.48 6.98 -19.04
CA ALA A 9 -11.05 7.22 -18.96
C ALA A 9 -10.45 6.34 -17.84
N LEU A 10 -9.30 5.73 -18.11
CA LEU A 10 -8.55 5.01 -17.09
C LEU A 10 -8.27 5.98 -15.93
N PRO A 11 -8.43 5.56 -14.68
CA PRO A 11 -8.08 6.40 -13.54
C PRO A 11 -6.56 6.56 -13.53
N GLN A 12 -6.09 7.64 -14.14
CA GLN A 12 -4.70 8.04 -14.11
C GLN A 12 -4.47 8.78 -12.80
N PRO A 13 -3.76 8.18 -11.82
CA PRO A 13 -3.51 8.85 -10.56
C PRO A 13 -2.54 10.02 -10.78
N SER A 14 -2.74 11.09 -10.01
CA SER A 14 -1.77 12.18 -9.94
C SER A 14 -0.77 11.89 -8.82
N CYS A 15 0.46 12.33 -8.98
CA CYS A 15 1.51 12.20 -7.98
C CYS A 15 1.24 13.18 -6.83
N ASP A 16 1.14 12.68 -5.60
CA ASP A 16 0.90 13.54 -4.42
C ASP A 16 2.06 14.52 -4.16
N TYR A 17 3.25 14.24 -4.67
CA TYR A 17 4.45 15.03 -4.39
C TYR A 17 4.60 16.21 -5.36
N CYS A 18 4.40 15.99 -6.66
CA CYS A 18 4.63 17.01 -7.70
C CYS A 18 3.38 17.37 -8.52
N GLY A 19 2.23 16.74 -8.26
CA GLY A 19 0.98 16.94 -9.00
C GLY A 19 0.97 16.36 -10.42
N SER A 20 2.11 15.90 -10.95
CA SER A 20 2.21 15.32 -12.29
C SER A 20 1.37 14.05 -12.41
N ARG A 21 0.81 13.81 -13.60
CA ARG A 21 0.09 12.58 -13.90
C ARG A 21 1.05 11.39 -13.93
N ALA A 22 0.69 10.30 -13.25
CA ALA A 22 1.47 9.07 -13.29
C ALA A 22 1.32 8.36 -14.65
N LEU A 23 2.36 7.63 -15.04
CA LEU A 23 2.39 6.81 -16.24
C LEU A 23 2.20 5.34 -15.86
N LEU A 24 1.49 4.57 -16.69
CA LEU A 24 1.36 3.13 -16.50
C LEU A 24 2.61 2.47 -17.09
N ALA A 25 3.46 1.88 -16.25
CA ALA A 25 4.63 1.12 -16.65
C ALA A 25 4.39 -0.39 -16.52
N ARG A 26 5.03 -1.14 -17.41
CA ARG A 26 5.02 -2.61 -17.48
C ARG A 26 6.46 -3.12 -17.51
N TYR A 27 6.62 -4.41 -17.23
CA TYR A 27 7.92 -5.05 -17.32
C TYR A 27 8.53 -4.86 -18.72
N GLY A 28 9.78 -4.41 -18.77
CA GLY A 28 10.51 -4.07 -19.99
C GLY A 28 10.51 -2.57 -20.33
N ASP A 29 9.63 -1.76 -19.74
CA ASP A 29 9.66 -0.31 -19.91
C ASP A 29 10.85 0.30 -19.15
N GLU A 30 11.47 1.35 -19.69
CA GLU A 30 12.61 2.05 -19.07
C GLU A 30 12.29 2.57 -17.66
N ALA A 31 11.06 3.04 -17.45
CA ALA A 31 10.61 3.56 -16.17
C ALA A 31 10.29 2.45 -15.15
N TYR A 32 10.29 1.16 -15.54
CA TYR A 32 9.87 0.09 -14.66
C TYR A 32 10.90 -0.16 -13.54
N PRO A 33 10.53 -0.02 -12.25
CA PRO A 33 11.48 -0.01 -11.14
C PRO A 33 12.03 -1.38 -10.75
N TYR A 34 11.44 -2.48 -11.23
CA TYR A 34 11.82 -3.84 -10.83
C TYR A 34 12.60 -4.56 -11.92
N ARG A 35 13.54 -5.42 -11.51
CA ARG A 35 14.32 -6.27 -12.42
C ARG A 35 13.56 -7.50 -12.95
N GLY A 36 12.36 -7.77 -12.43
CA GLY A 36 11.51 -8.88 -12.85
C GLY A 36 10.05 -8.44 -12.95
N ASP A 37 9.22 -9.23 -13.63
CA ASP A 37 7.81 -8.90 -13.84
C ASP A 37 7.00 -9.02 -12.54
N GLN A 38 6.59 -7.87 -12.01
CA GLN A 38 5.72 -7.72 -10.85
C GLN A 38 4.31 -7.21 -11.25
N GLY A 39 3.99 -7.27 -12.54
CA GLY A 39 2.76 -6.73 -13.10
C GLY A 39 2.79 -5.21 -13.33
N PRO A 40 1.66 -4.63 -13.79
CA PRO A 40 1.57 -3.21 -14.11
C PRO A 40 1.66 -2.34 -12.85
N LEU A 41 2.25 -1.16 -12.98
CA LEU A 41 2.29 -0.15 -11.93
C LEU A 41 2.13 1.25 -12.49
N TRP A 42 1.58 2.14 -11.70
CA TRP A 42 1.58 3.57 -11.97
C TRP A 42 2.83 4.20 -11.36
N ILE A 43 3.58 4.96 -12.15
CA ILE A 43 4.84 5.57 -11.74
C ILE A 43 4.90 7.06 -12.11
N CYS A 44 5.45 7.85 -11.20
CA CYS A 44 5.97 9.17 -11.45
C CYS A 44 7.50 9.08 -11.43
N SER A 45 8.14 9.11 -12.60
CA SER A 45 9.59 8.96 -12.72
C SER A 45 10.33 10.12 -12.03
N ALA A 46 9.81 11.34 -12.10
CA ALA A 46 10.41 12.53 -11.49
C ALA A 46 10.53 12.43 -9.96
N CYS A 47 9.51 11.90 -9.29
CA CYS A 47 9.52 11.70 -7.84
C CYS A 47 9.97 10.30 -7.43
N GLN A 48 10.31 9.43 -8.40
CA GLN A 48 10.56 8.01 -8.19
C GLN A 48 9.52 7.36 -7.26
N ALA A 49 8.25 7.72 -7.51
CA ALA A 49 7.11 7.28 -6.72
C ALA A 49 6.24 6.35 -7.56
N TRP A 50 5.79 5.24 -7.00
CA TRP A 50 4.94 4.30 -7.74
C TRP A 50 3.96 3.54 -6.86
N ILE A 51 2.96 2.94 -7.52
CA ILE A 51 1.97 2.06 -6.89
C ILE A 51 1.55 0.96 -7.85
N GLY A 52 1.43 -0.26 -7.35
CA GLY A 52 0.91 -1.38 -8.12
C GLY A 52 -0.58 -1.22 -8.46
N VAL A 53 -1.07 -2.07 -9.35
CA VAL A 53 -2.49 -2.16 -9.69
C VAL A 53 -3.15 -3.35 -9.01
N TYR A 54 -4.47 -3.28 -8.78
CA TYR A 54 -5.23 -4.45 -8.35
C TYR A 54 -5.09 -5.60 -9.35
N ALA A 55 -4.82 -6.80 -8.84
CA ALA A 55 -4.73 -8.00 -9.66
C ALA A 55 -6.01 -8.20 -10.48
N ARG A 56 -5.85 -8.54 -11.77
CA ARG A 56 -6.95 -8.73 -12.75
C ARG A 56 -7.82 -7.48 -12.98
N SER A 57 -7.33 -6.28 -12.62
CA SER A 57 -8.04 -5.05 -12.91
C SER A 57 -8.03 -4.76 -14.42
N LYS A 58 -9.21 -4.73 -15.04
CA LYS A 58 -9.38 -4.35 -16.46
C LYS A 58 -8.99 -2.90 -16.73
N HIS A 59 -9.04 -2.05 -15.71
CA HIS A 59 -8.81 -0.61 -15.81
C HIS A 59 -7.53 -0.16 -15.09
N ASN A 60 -6.65 -1.10 -14.73
CA ASN A 60 -5.40 -0.81 -14.02
C ASN A 60 -5.64 0.04 -12.76
N LEU A 61 -6.66 -0.27 -11.97
CA LEU A 61 -7.00 0.49 -10.77
C LEU A 61 -5.81 0.52 -9.81
N PRO A 62 -5.31 1.69 -9.39
CA PRO A 62 -4.20 1.79 -8.45
C PRO A 62 -4.61 1.25 -7.08
N LEU A 63 -3.68 0.59 -6.38
CA LEU A 63 -3.91 0.05 -5.02
C LEU A 63 -4.07 1.15 -3.95
N GLY A 64 -3.66 2.37 -4.26
CA GLY A 64 -3.67 3.51 -3.35
C GLY A 64 -2.81 4.65 -3.89
N ARG A 65 -2.18 5.40 -2.98
CA ARG A 65 -1.30 6.51 -3.36
C ARG A 65 0.07 6.03 -3.85
N LEU A 66 0.72 6.87 -4.67
CA LEU A 66 2.09 6.64 -5.10
C LEU A 66 3.04 6.72 -3.90
N ALA A 67 4.00 5.80 -3.84
CA ALA A 67 4.99 5.74 -2.78
C ALA A 67 6.39 5.99 -3.34
N ASP A 68 7.02 7.07 -2.89
CA ASP A 68 8.43 7.36 -3.13
C ASP A 68 9.34 6.42 -2.31
N ALA A 69 10.66 6.64 -2.36
CA ALA A 69 11.61 5.82 -1.63
C ALA A 69 11.34 5.83 -0.11
N THR A 70 11.17 7.02 0.47
CA THR A 70 10.93 7.21 1.90
C THR A 70 9.66 6.51 2.37
N LEU A 71 8.53 6.69 1.65
CA LEU A 71 7.29 6.02 2.01
C LEU A 71 7.38 4.51 1.84
N ARG A 72 8.08 4.01 0.81
CA ARG A 72 8.26 2.56 0.62
C ARG A 72 9.07 1.95 1.75
N GLU A 73 10.13 2.61 2.20
CA GLU A 73 10.93 2.15 3.34
C GLU A 73 10.12 2.17 4.64
N ALA A 74 9.40 3.25 4.93
CA ALA A 74 8.54 3.35 6.11
C ALA A 74 7.45 2.25 6.10
N LYS A 75 6.86 1.96 4.94
CA LYS A 75 5.89 0.86 4.76
C LYS A 75 6.51 -0.51 4.98
N SER A 76 7.76 -0.73 4.52
CA SER A 76 8.49 -1.98 4.75
C SER A 76 8.73 -2.20 6.24
N ARG A 77 9.28 -1.20 6.93
CA ARG A 77 9.53 -1.27 8.38
C ARG A 77 8.26 -1.55 9.18
N LEU A 78 7.16 -0.87 8.84
CA LEU A 78 5.87 -1.12 9.48
C LEU A 78 5.35 -2.53 9.18
N HIS A 79 5.51 -3.03 7.95
CA HIS A 79 5.13 -4.40 7.60
C HIS A 79 5.91 -5.42 8.42
N ASP A 80 7.24 -5.27 8.52
CA ASP A 80 8.11 -6.15 9.29
C ASP A 80 7.74 -6.15 10.79
N ALA A 81 7.44 -4.97 11.35
CA ALA A 81 7.01 -4.85 12.75
C ALA A 81 5.65 -5.52 13.03
N LEU A 82 4.76 -5.58 12.03
CA LEU A 82 3.46 -6.25 12.16
C LEU A 82 3.58 -7.78 12.02
N GLU A 83 4.63 -8.31 11.38
CA GLU A 83 4.75 -9.74 11.06
C GLU A 83 4.66 -10.67 12.29
N PRO A 84 5.23 -10.35 13.47
CA PRO A 84 5.03 -11.15 14.68
C PRO A 84 3.56 -11.23 15.12
N LEU A 85 2.80 -10.13 14.99
CA LEU A 85 1.37 -10.06 15.31
C LEU A 85 0.56 -10.87 14.29
N VAL A 86 0.91 -10.77 13.01
CA VAL A 86 0.31 -11.55 11.91
C VAL A 86 0.52 -13.04 12.16
N ALA A 87 1.75 -13.48 12.38
CA ALA A 87 2.08 -14.88 12.66
C ALA A 87 1.35 -15.40 13.90
N GLY A 88 1.28 -14.59 14.97
CA GLY A 88 0.52 -14.93 16.17
C GLY A 88 -0.99 -15.07 15.90
N LYS A 89 -1.56 -14.21 15.05
CA LYS A 89 -2.98 -14.26 14.66
C LYS A 89 -3.28 -15.49 13.80
N VAL A 90 -2.40 -15.82 12.84
CA VAL A 90 -2.50 -17.05 12.04
C VAL A 90 -2.54 -18.29 12.94
N ARG A 91 -1.59 -18.40 13.89
CA ARG A 91 -1.52 -19.57 14.79
C ARG A 91 -2.74 -19.70 15.70
N ARG A 92 -3.24 -18.59 16.24
CA ARG A 92 -4.34 -18.57 17.22
C ARG A 92 -5.71 -18.76 16.58
N ASP A 93 -5.95 -18.15 15.43
CA ASP A 93 -7.27 -18.07 14.81
C ASP A 93 -7.41 -18.99 13.58
N GLY A 94 -6.33 -19.57 13.07
CA GLY A 94 -6.34 -20.41 11.86
C GLY A 94 -6.62 -19.65 10.56
N VAL A 95 -6.55 -18.31 10.57
CA VAL A 95 -6.73 -17.48 9.36
C VAL A 95 -5.45 -17.44 8.52
N ASN A 96 -5.58 -17.13 7.23
CA ASN A 96 -4.40 -16.96 6.37
C ASN A 96 -3.63 -15.64 6.69
N ALA A 97 -2.37 -15.58 6.28
CA ALA A 97 -1.49 -14.43 6.56
C ALA A 97 -1.98 -13.11 5.93
N PHE A 98 -2.64 -13.17 4.76
CA PHE A 98 -3.20 -11.99 4.10
C PHE A 98 -4.31 -11.36 4.94
N GLU A 99 -5.25 -12.18 5.42
CA GLU A 99 -6.34 -11.73 6.29
C GLU A 99 -5.83 -11.24 7.64
N ALA A 100 -4.90 -11.97 8.25
CA ALA A 100 -4.26 -11.56 9.50
C ALA A 100 -3.54 -10.21 9.37
N ARG A 101 -2.82 -9.98 8.27
CA ARG A 101 -2.17 -8.70 7.98
C ARG A 101 -3.17 -7.58 7.76
N ALA A 102 -4.23 -7.81 7.00
CA ALA A 102 -5.28 -6.81 6.81
C ALA A 102 -5.95 -6.44 8.14
N LYS A 103 -6.17 -7.42 9.03
CA LYS A 103 -6.67 -7.19 10.40
C LYS A 103 -5.68 -6.38 11.23
N ALA A 104 -4.38 -6.67 11.16
CA ALA A 104 -3.36 -5.95 11.91
C ALA A 104 -3.23 -4.48 11.44
N ILE A 105 -3.27 -4.24 10.12
CA ILE A 105 -3.28 -2.89 9.54
C ILE A 105 -4.52 -2.11 9.98
N ARG A 106 -5.71 -2.73 9.90
CA ARG A 106 -6.95 -2.09 10.36
C ARG A 106 -6.91 -1.74 11.83
N TRP A 107 -6.39 -2.64 12.67
CA TRP A 107 -6.23 -2.40 14.10
C TRP A 107 -5.36 -1.17 14.37
N VAL A 108 -4.13 -1.12 13.84
CA VAL A 108 -3.27 0.05 14.07
C VAL A 108 -3.89 1.32 13.48
N ALA A 109 -4.55 1.26 12.33
CA ALA A 109 -5.22 2.41 11.75
C ALA A 109 -6.38 2.92 12.63
N THR A 110 -7.15 2.03 13.25
CA THR A 110 -8.18 2.41 14.23
C THR A 110 -7.57 3.11 15.44
N GLU A 111 -6.47 2.59 15.98
CA GLU A 111 -5.79 3.15 17.16
C GLU A 111 -5.16 4.52 16.87
N LEU A 112 -4.76 4.76 15.62
CA LEU A 112 -4.30 6.07 15.16
C LEU A 112 -5.42 7.05 14.81
N GLY A 113 -6.69 6.64 14.94
CA GLY A 113 -7.85 7.52 14.72
C GLY A 113 -8.14 7.84 13.26
N PHE A 114 -7.82 6.94 12.32
CA PHE A 114 -8.21 7.13 10.92
C PHE A 114 -9.73 7.08 10.74
N ASP A 115 -10.29 8.05 10.02
CA ASP A 115 -11.69 8.07 9.60
C ASP A 115 -11.82 8.47 8.10
N PRO A 116 -12.30 7.57 7.21
CA PRO A 116 -12.60 6.17 7.47
C PRO A 116 -11.33 5.34 7.67
N VAL A 117 -11.44 4.24 8.41
CA VAL A 117 -10.32 3.31 8.64
C VAL A 117 -9.88 2.65 7.33
N PRO A 118 -8.63 2.84 6.88
CA PRO A 118 -8.14 2.26 5.63
C PRO A 118 -8.03 0.74 5.72
N ALA A 119 -8.36 0.07 4.61
CA ALA A 119 -8.24 -1.38 4.51
C ALA A 119 -6.81 -1.87 4.26
N SER A 120 -5.88 -0.98 3.86
CA SER A 120 -4.50 -1.34 3.52
C SER A 120 -3.51 -0.23 3.87
N ILE A 121 -2.25 -0.64 4.02
CA ILE A 121 -1.12 0.25 4.27
C ILE A 121 -0.89 1.25 3.12
N HIS A 122 -1.44 0.99 1.92
CA HIS A 122 -1.28 1.87 0.77
C HIS A 122 -1.94 3.24 0.95
N ALA A 123 -2.81 3.43 1.96
CA ALA A 123 -3.40 4.73 2.28
C ALA A 123 -2.51 5.61 3.19
N PHE A 124 -1.46 5.05 3.80
CA PHE A 124 -0.70 5.74 4.83
C PHE A 124 0.28 6.77 4.23
N THR A 125 0.47 7.87 4.97
CA THR A 125 1.57 8.84 4.81
C THR A 125 2.85 8.35 5.52
N PRO A 126 4.03 8.91 5.21
CA PRO A 126 5.26 8.57 5.92
C PRO A 126 5.11 8.78 7.43
N GLU A 127 4.50 9.90 7.84
CA GLU A 127 4.30 10.27 9.24
C GLU A 127 3.38 9.27 9.94
N GLN A 128 2.30 8.86 9.27
CA GLN A 128 1.39 7.84 9.78
C GLN A 128 2.05 6.46 9.86
N CYS A 129 2.94 6.10 8.93
CA CYS A 129 3.71 4.86 9.02
C CYS A 129 4.63 4.86 10.25
N GLU A 130 5.32 5.97 10.52
CA GLU A 130 6.18 6.10 11.71
C GLU A 130 5.38 6.10 13.02
N GLN A 131 4.22 6.76 13.05
CA GLN A 131 3.33 6.72 14.21
C GLN A 131 2.80 5.31 14.47
N ALA A 132 2.42 4.59 13.41
CA ALA A 132 1.96 3.20 13.50
C ALA A 132 3.07 2.28 14.00
N LEU A 133 4.29 2.47 13.51
CA LEU A 133 5.45 1.67 13.92
C LEU A 133 5.69 1.81 15.42
N ARG A 134 5.77 3.05 15.94
CA ARG A 134 5.95 3.30 17.37
C ARG A 134 4.86 2.66 18.23
N TYR A 135 3.61 2.74 17.77
CA TYR A 135 2.48 2.13 18.47
C TYR A 135 2.59 0.60 18.51
N VAL A 136 2.91 -0.03 17.37
CA VAL A 136 3.07 -1.49 17.25
C VAL A 136 4.22 -1.99 18.12
N GLU A 137 5.37 -1.31 18.09
CA GLU A 137 6.53 -1.66 18.90
C GLU A 137 6.22 -1.57 20.40
N ALA A 138 5.62 -0.46 20.84
CA ALA A 138 5.21 -0.28 22.24
C ALA A 138 4.22 -1.37 22.69
N PHE A 139 3.27 -1.75 21.83
CA PHE A 139 2.32 -2.83 22.11
C PHE A 139 3.01 -4.19 22.24
N ILE A 140 3.96 -4.50 21.36
CA ILE A 140 4.71 -5.77 21.41
C ILE A 140 5.56 -5.84 22.68
N GLU A 141 6.27 -4.78 23.03
CA GLU A 141 7.11 -4.73 24.24
C GLU A 141 6.27 -4.87 25.51
N ALA A 142 5.12 -4.17 25.60
CA ALA A 142 4.21 -4.30 26.73
C ALA A 142 3.65 -5.73 26.92
N ARG A 143 3.61 -6.53 25.85
CA ARG A 143 3.20 -7.94 25.91
C ARG A 143 4.34 -8.90 26.23
N ARG A 144 5.59 -8.55 25.92
CA ARG A 144 6.78 -9.33 26.27
C ARG A 144 7.15 -9.18 27.74
N ALA A 145 6.86 -8.02 28.33
CA ALA A 145 7.09 -7.73 29.74
C ALA A 145 6.06 -8.36 30.70
N ARG A 146 5.07 -9.08 30.18
CA ARG A 146 4.04 -9.81 30.95
C ARG A 146 4.28 -11.31 30.84
#